data_AF-A0AAV4SQ16-F1
#
_entry.id   AF-A0AAV4SQ16-F1
#
_cell.length_a   1.000
_cell.length_b   1.000
_cell.length_c   1.000
_cell.angle_alpha   90.00
_cell.angle_beta   90.00
_cell.angle_gamma   90.00
#
_symmetry.space_group_name_H-M   'P 1'
#
loop_
_entity.id
_entity.type
_entity.pdbx_description
1 polymer ?
#
loop_
_entity_poly.entity_id
_entity_poly.type
_entity_poly.pdbx_seq_one_letter_code
_entity_poly.pdbx_strand_id
1 'polypeptide(L)'
;MSSSIYSVAQIGLSQFFLSKFLWFLVLITCLFGSFYKIQKFCHAYLQYPVNINLQVDQSKSLEFPAVTICNLNRLLQEYDGRTDLGVPLVLSESNSLYSCEKTTNVSHTSDKNKDMKWQFLQEYYGMSETKRSKRGHKPLYYVTECSFKGQKCDKTHLTFFYNWQFGNCVTFNKNNSLRISEIGFGSGLTLMLDLESDYYLDTTHTVGAKVVIQDSDEIQVQKMMDSSSVLDSRLQSLSSRLFIYDFQVRTKTNVWITNLKQVIP
;
A
#
# COMPACT_ATOMS: atom_id res chain seq x y z
N MET A 1 -46.85 -7.21 54.22
CA MET A 1 -46.66 -6.27 53.09
C MET A 1 -45.97 -7.03 51.97
N SER A 2 -46.61 -7.18 50.81
CA SER A 2 -46.03 -7.81 49.63
C SER A 2 -45.15 -6.79 48.90
N SER A 3 -43.85 -6.83 49.16
CA SER A 3 -42.88 -6.12 48.32
C SER A 3 -42.31 -7.10 47.28
N SER A 4 -41.98 -6.59 46.09
CA SER A 4 -41.36 -7.37 45.01
C SER A 4 -39.93 -7.81 45.34
N ILE A 5 -39.30 -7.18 46.35
CA ILE A 5 -37.96 -7.51 46.81
C ILE A 5 -38.08 -8.49 47.98
N TYR A 6 -37.70 -9.74 47.72
CA TYR A 6 -37.81 -10.86 48.67
C TYR A 6 -37.23 -10.55 50.05
N SER A 7 -36.02 -9.97 50.10
CA SER A 7 -35.37 -9.61 51.37
C SER A 7 -36.12 -8.52 52.15
N VAL A 8 -36.79 -7.58 51.46
CA VAL A 8 -37.60 -6.53 52.10
C VAL A 8 -38.89 -7.11 52.69
N ALA A 9 -39.52 -8.05 51.97
CA ALA A 9 -40.69 -8.76 52.47
C ALA A 9 -40.36 -9.53 53.76
N GLN A 10 -39.19 -10.17 53.83
CA GLN A 10 -38.78 -10.97 54.97
C GLN A 10 -38.33 -10.14 56.20
N ILE A 11 -37.75 -8.96 55.99
CA ILE A 11 -37.47 -7.98 57.07
C ILE A 11 -38.76 -7.52 57.74
N GLY A 12 -39.84 -7.32 56.96
CA GLY A 12 -41.15 -6.91 57.45
C GLY A 12 -41.93 -8.01 58.18
N LEU A 13 -41.64 -9.29 57.90
CA LEU A 13 -42.30 -10.44 58.52
C LEU A 13 -41.55 -10.98 59.75
N SER A 14 -40.25 -10.72 59.87
CA SER A 14 -39.42 -11.25 60.96
C SER A 14 -39.66 -10.53 62.30
N GLN A 15 -39.78 -11.27 63.39
CA GLN A 15 -40.01 -10.72 64.75
C GLN A 15 -38.71 -10.41 65.51
N PHE A 16 -37.62 -11.16 65.28
CA PHE A 16 -36.35 -11.02 66.00
C PHE A 16 -35.35 -10.08 65.30
N PHE A 17 -34.56 -9.34 66.09
CA PHE A 17 -33.61 -8.34 65.60
C PHE A 17 -32.47 -8.94 64.76
N LEU A 18 -31.91 -10.09 65.16
CA LEU A 18 -30.84 -10.79 64.43
C LEU A 18 -31.27 -11.20 63.02
N SER A 19 -32.47 -11.76 62.89
CA SER A 19 -33.01 -12.17 61.59
C SER A 19 -33.23 -10.97 60.67
N LYS A 20 -33.68 -9.82 61.20
CA LYS A 20 -33.77 -8.56 60.43
C LYS A 20 -32.40 -8.07 59.96
N PHE A 21 -31.40 -8.15 60.83
CA PHE A 21 -30.02 -7.76 60.51
C PHE A 21 -29.42 -8.66 59.41
N LEU A 22 -29.64 -9.97 59.47
CA LEU A 22 -29.18 -10.91 58.43
C LEU A 22 -29.82 -10.61 57.07
N TRP A 23 -31.14 -10.43 57.00
CA TRP A 23 -31.82 -10.08 55.75
C TRP A 23 -31.42 -8.72 55.19
N PHE A 24 -31.10 -7.77 56.07
CA PHE A 24 -30.56 -6.47 55.69
C PHE A 24 -29.15 -6.57 55.10
N LEU A 25 -28.27 -7.39 55.71
CA LEU A 25 -26.92 -7.65 55.20
C LEU A 25 -26.99 -8.29 53.79
N VAL A 26 -27.85 -9.28 53.62
CA VAL A 26 -28.10 -9.93 52.31
C VAL A 26 -28.53 -8.90 51.26
N LEU A 27 -29.43 -7.98 51.61
CA LEU A 27 -29.90 -6.92 50.71
C LEU A 27 -28.76 -5.96 50.32
N ILE A 28 -27.92 -5.55 51.27
CA ILE A 28 -26.74 -4.69 51.00
C ILE A 28 -25.76 -5.39 50.05
N THR A 29 -25.44 -6.66 50.29
CA THR A 29 -24.51 -7.41 49.43
C THR A 29 -25.02 -7.52 47.99
N CYS A 30 -26.32 -7.74 47.81
CA CYS A 30 -26.93 -7.80 46.48
C CYS A 30 -26.93 -6.43 45.77
N LEU A 31 -27.21 -5.33 46.48
CA LEU A 31 -27.17 -3.99 45.91
C LEU A 31 -25.76 -3.60 45.43
N PHE A 32 -24.76 -3.84 46.28
CA PHE A 32 -23.37 -3.53 45.94
C PHE A 32 -22.86 -4.36 44.77
N GLY A 33 -23.15 -5.67 44.76
CA GLY A 33 -22.80 -6.57 43.65
C GLY A 33 -23.48 -6.17 42.33
N SER A 34 -24.74 -5.77 42.38
CA SER A 34 -25.49 -5.32 41.20
C SER A 34 -24.91 -4.02 40.65
N PHE A 35 -24.59 -3.06 41.51
CA PHE A 35 -23.97 -1.79 41.10
C PHE A 35 -22.62 -2.02 40.43
N TYR A 36 -21.76 -2.87 40.99
CA TYR A 36 -20.47 -3.22 40.37
C TYR A 36 -20.63 -3.85 38.98
N LYS A 37 -21.58 -4.78 38.81
CA LYS A 37 -21.86 -5.41 37.52
C LYS A 37 -22.38 -4.41 36.50
N ILE A 38 -23.28 -3.52 36.91
CA ILE A 38 -23.81 -2.45 36.05
C ILE A 38 -22.67 -1.53 35.61
N GLN A 39 -21.79 -1.09 36.51
CA GLN A 39 -20.63 -0.26 36.14
C GLN A 39 -19.71 -0.95 35.13
N LYS A 40 -19.40 -2.23 35.34
CA LYS A 40 -18.57 -3.01 34.40
C LYS A 40 -19.24 -3.17 33.05
N PHE A 41 -20.54 -3.45 33.02
CA PHE A 41 -21.30 -3.59 31.79
C PHE A 41 -21.40 -2.26 31.05
N CYS A 42 -21.70 -1.15 31.75
CA CYS A 42 -21.71 0.19 31.18
C CYS A 42 -20.34 0.58 30.61
N HIS A 43 -19.24 0.28 31.30
CA HIS A 43 -17.89 0.52 30.78
C HIS A 43 -17.63 -0.29 29.49
N ALA A 44 -17.95 -1.58 29.48
CA ALA A 44 -17.78 -2.42 28.30
C ALA A 44 -18.69 -2.00 27.13
N TYR A 45 -19.90 -1.55 27.43
CA TYR A 45 -20.85 -1.04 26.44
C TYR A 45 -20.37 0.28 25.81
N LEU A 46 -19.89 1.21 26.63
CA LEU A 46 -19.35 2.50 26.18
C LEU A 46 -17.96 2.39 25.53
N GLN A 47 -17.31 1.23 25.61
CA GLN A 47 -16.08 0.94 24.87
C GLN A 47 -16.32 0.62 23.39
N TYR A 48 -17.59 0.46 22.97
CA TYR A 48 -17.98 0.16 21.58
C TYR A 48 -17.05 -0.87 20.89
N PRO A 49 -16.91 -2.09 21.45
CA PRO A 49 -16.05 -3.08 20.83
C PRO A 49 -16.60 -3.45 19.45
N VAL A 50 -15.77 -3.32 18.42
CA VAL A 50 -16.11 -3.71 17.06
C VAL A 50 -15.84 -5.20 16.89
N ASN A 51 -16.87 -5.99 16.59
CA ASN A 51 -16.71 -7.39 16.20
C ASN A 51 -16.55 -7.47 14.69
N ILE A 52 -15.36 -7.87 14.23
CA ILE A 52 -15.07 -8.05 12.81
C ILE A 52 -15.45 -9.49 12.44
N ASN A 53 -16.51 -9.65 11.64
CA ASN A 53 -16.87 -10.94 11.06
C ASN A 53 -16.27 -11.02 9.66
N LEU A 54 -15.30 -11.92 9.47
CA LEU A 54 -14.72 -12.22 8.17
C LEU A 54 -15.54 -13.34 7.53
N GLN A 55 -16.25 -13.04 6.44
CA GLN A 55 -16.93 -14.02 5.62
C GLN A 55 -16.28 -14.04 4.24
N VAL A 56 -16.03 -15.25 3.72
CA VAL A 56 -15.46 -15.45 2.38
C VAL A 56 -16.62 -15.64 1.42
N ASP A 57 -16.98 -14.58 0.69
CA ASP A 57 -18.00 -14.67 -0.35
C ASP A 57 -17.42 -15.41 -1.57
N GLN A 58 -17.91 -16.63 -1.79
CA GLN A 58 -17.62 -17.40 -3.01
C GLN A 58 -18.42 -16.85 -4.19
N SER A 59 -17.98 -15.71 -4.72
CA SER A 59 -18.50 -15.15 -5.96
C SER A 59 -18.01 -15.93 -7.18
N LYS A 60 -18.89 -16.16 -8.17
CA LYS A 60 -18.55 -16.89 -9.42
C LYS A 60 -17.58 -16.12 -10.32
N SER A 61 -17.45 -14.81 -10.11
CA SER A 61 -16.53 -13.95 -10.83
C SER A 61 -16.25 -12.70 -10.01
N LEU A 62 -15.00 -12.26 -9.98
CA LEU A 62 -14.55 -11.05 -9.31
C LEU A 62 -14.04 -10.01 -10.29
N GLU A 63 -14.14 -8.74 -9.94
CA GLU A 63 -13.61 -7.64 -10.73
C GLU A 63 -12.09 -7.57 -10.58
N PHE A 64 -11.38 -7.61 -11.70
CA PHE A 64 -9.93 -7.52 -11.67
C PHE A 64 -9.53 -6.08 -11.33
N PRO A 65 -8.58 -5.84 -10.41
CA PRO A 65 -8.20 -4.49 -10.02
C PRO A 65 -7.49 -3.75 -11.15
N ALA A 66 -7.43 -2.43 -11.03
CA ALA A 66 -6.58 -1.61 -11.88
C ALA A 66 -5.11 -1.78 -11.47
N VAL A 67 -4.23 -2.03 -12.45
CA VAL A 67 -2.80 -2.24 -12.21
C VAL A 67 -2.02 -1.17 -12.93
N THR A 68 -1.30 -0.34 -12.18
CA THR A 68 -0.50 0.74 -12.75
C THR A 68 0.99 0.46 -12.66
N ILE A 69 1.70 0.72 -13.76
CA ILE A 69 3.14 0.51 -13.93
C ILE A 69 3.79 1.82 -14.37
N CYS A 70 4.90 2.18 -13.72
CA CYS A 70 5.76 3.28 -14.12
C CYS A 70 7.22 2.83 -14.10
N ASN A 71 8.01 3.28 -15.07
CA ASN A 71 9.47 3.17 -15.01
C ASN A 71 10.00 4.11 -13.91
N LEU A 72 11.02 3.71 -13.15
CA LEU A 72 11.63 4.60 -12.15
C LEU A 72 12.52 5.68 -12.77
N ASN A 73 12.95 5.48 -14.02
CA ASN A 73 13.67 6.52 -14.74
C ASN A 73 12.73 7.58 -15.30
N ARG A 74 12.90 8.82 -14.82
CA ARG A 74 12.00 9.94 -15.10
C ARG A 74 12.16 10.48 -16.53
N LEU A 75 13.38 10.43 -17.06
CA LEU A 75 13.72 10.87 -18.42
C LEU A 75 14.70 9.87 -19.05
N LEU A 76 14.55 9.63 -20.34
CA LEU A 76 15.56 8.96 -21.15
C LEU A 76 16.85 9.80 -21.13
N GLN A 77 17.97 9.21 -20.73
CA GLN A 77 19.27 9.82 -20.96
C GLN A 77 19.57 9.78 -22.46
N GLU A 78 19.74 10.95 -23.06
CA GLU A 78 20.31 11.05 -24.39
C GLU A 78 21.81 10.76 -24.25
N TYR A 79 22.28 9.68 -24.87
CA TYR A 79 23.65 9.18 -24.73
C TYR A 79 24.67 10.21 -25.24
N ASP A 80 25.24 11.02 -24.34
CA ASP A 80 26.36 11.91 -24.63
C ASP A 80 27.67 11.33 -24.07
N GLY A 81 28.00 10.09 -24.42
CA GLY A 81 29.37 9.50 -24.41
C GLY A 81 30.26 9.61 -23.16
N ARG A 82 29.78 10.13 -22.03
CA ARG A 82 30.50 10.35 -20.77
C ARG A 82 29.48 10.33 -19.63
N THR A 83 29.43 9.27 -18.85
CA THR A 83 29.71 9.27 -17.40
C THR A 83 29.50 7.89 -16.77
N ASP A 84 30.12 7.74 -15.58
CA ASP A 84 30.47 6.51 -14.88
C ASP A 84 29.32 5.69 -14.28
N LEU A 85 29.55 4.38 -14.20
CA LEU A 85 28.80 3.32 -13.53
C LEU A 85 27.85 3.77 -12.39
N GLY A 86 26.56 3.48 -12.54
CA GLY A 86 25.52 3.70 -11.52
C GLY A 86 25.83 3.09 -10.15
N VAL A 87 25.53 3.85 -9.10
CA VAL A 87 25.76 3.51 -7.68
C VAL A 87 24.72 2.49 -7.19
N PRO A 88 25.07 1.49 -6.34
CA PRO A 88 24.11 0.54 -5.79
C PRO A 88 23.15 1.17 -4.77
N LEU A 89 21.98 0.54 -4.64
CA LEU A 89 20.84 0.89 -3.77
C LEU A 89 21.23 1.56 -2.45
N VAL A 90 20.86 2.83 -2.29
CA VAL A 90 20.66 3.45 -0.98
C VAL A 90 19.17 3.73 -0.82
N LEU A 91 18.51 2.91 0.00
CA LEU A 91 17.14 3.12 0.46
C LEU A 91 17.11 4.37 1.36
N SER A 92 16.78 5.54 0.79
CA SER A 92 16.11 6.63 1.51
C SER A 92 15.60 7.70 0.54
N GLU A 93 14.35 7.56 0.07
CA GLU A 93 13.55 8.69 -0.44
C GLU A 93 12.56 9.21 0.62
N SER A 94 12.85 9.02 1.91
CA SER A 94 11.97 9.53 3.00
C SER A 94 12.56 10.64 3.88
N ASN A 95 13.88 10.87 3.90
CA ASN A 95 14.48 11.80 4.87
C ASN A 95 15.15 13.08 4.31
N SER A 96 15.09 13.38 3.02
CA SER A 96 15.71 14.62 2.49
C SER A 96 14.73 15.75 2.18
N LEU A 97 13.43 15.62 2.47
CA LEU A 97 12.44 16.69 2.29
C LEU A 97 12.04 17.42 3.59
N TYR A 98 12.74 17.16 4.71
CA TYR A 98 12.70 17.96 5.93
C TYR A 98 14.11 18.44 6.27
N SER A 99 14.56 19.48 5.56
CA SER A 99 15.68 20.31 6.02
C SER A 99 15.47 21.75 5.55
N CYS A 100 14.32 22.31 5.89
CA CYS A 100 14.22 23.75 6.11
C CYS A 100 14.54 24.02 7.58
N GLU A 101 15.78 23.79 8.01
CA GLU A 101 16.28 24.37 9.24
C GLU A 101 17.74 24.76 9.09
N LYS A 102 17.99 26.04 9.35
CA LYS A 102 19.31 26.69 9.33
C LYS A 102 20.27 25.91 10.22
N THR A 103 21.28 25.28 9.63
CA THR A 103 22.52 24.93 10.33
C THR A 103 23.64 25.84 9.84
N THR A 104 23.92 26.85 10.65
CA THR A 104 25.19 27.60 10.60
C THR A 104 26.32 26.65 10.97
N ASN A 105 27.38 26.64 10.14
CA ASN A 105 28.63 25.87 10.26
C ASN A 105 28.55 24.37 9.93
N VAL A 106 28.44 24.07 8.64
CA VAL A 106 28.78 22.75 8.08
C VAL A 106 30.10 22.89 7.31
N SER A 107 31.11 22.12 7.70
CA SER A 107 32.34 21.94 6.94
C SER A 107 31.97 21.36 5.57
N HIS A 108 32.11 22.16 4.51
CA HIS A 108 31.88 21.76 3.14
C HIS A 108 32.95 20.77 2.64
N THR A 109 32.78 19.49 2.92
CA THR A 109 33.08 18.49 1.88
C THR A 109 31.85 18.44 0.98
N SER A 110 31.81 19.32 -0.01
CA SER A 110 30.74 19.36 -1.02
C SER A 110 30.77 18.06 -1.81
N ASP A 111 29.84 17.16 -1.49
CA ASP A 111 29.62 15.93 -2.23
C ASP A 111 29.13 16.28 -3.65
N LYS A 112 30.01 16.15 -4.64
CA LYS A 112 29.72 16.49 -6.06
C LYS A 112 28.44 15.84 -6.58
N ASN A 113 28.09 14.66 -6.06
CA ASN A 113 26.86 13.93 -6.42
C ASN A 113 25.59 14.65 -5.95
N LYS A 114 25.65 15.33 -4.81
CA LYS A 114 24.52 16.11 -4.29
C LYS A 114 24.25 17.30 -5.21
N ASP A 115 25.29 17.98 -5.67
CA ASP A 115 25.18 19.14 -6.55
C ASP A 115 24.58 18.78 -7.93
N MET A 116 25.02 17.67 -8.54
CA MET A 116 24.47 17.18 -9.82
C MET A 116 23.00 16.77 -9.71
N LYS A 117 22.60 16.10 -8.62
CA LYS A 117 21.20 15.70 -8.39
C LYS A 117 20.29 16.92 -8.24
N TRP A 118 20.72 17.95 -7.51
CA TRP A 118 19.95 19.19 -7.35
C TRP A 118 19.81 19.96 -8.67
N GLN A 119 20.88 20.06 -9.46
CA GLN A 119 20.84 20.68 -10.78
C GLN A 119 19.84 19.97 -11.71
N PHE A 120 19.89 18.64 -11.76
CA PHE A 120 18.92 17.85 -12.51
C PHE A 120 17.48 18.11 -12.06
N LEU A 121 17.22 18.10 -10.74
CA LEU A 121 15.87 18.32 -10.22
C LEU A 121 15.35 19.73 -10.54
N GLN A 122 16.20 20.77 -10.47
CA GLN A 122 15.81 22.12 -10.85
C GLN A 122 15.44 22.22 -12.32
N GLU A 123 16.23 21.64 -13.21
CA GLU A 123 15.93 21.61 -14.64
C GLU A 123 14.67 20.79 -14.93
N TYR A 124 14.57 19.59 -14.34
CA TYR A 124 13.42 18.71 -14.46
C TYR A 124 12.14 19.45 -14.05
N TYR A 125 12.10 20.01 -12.83
CA TYR A 125 10.93 20.71 -12.31
C TYR A 125 10.66 22.05 -13.01
N GLY A 126 11.65 22.64 -13.69
CA GLY A 126 11.48 23.84 -14.53
C GLY A 126 10.83 23.57 -15.90
N MET A 127 10.83 22.32 -16.39
CA MET A 127 10.22 21.97 -17.68
C MET A 127 8.70 21.80 -17.59
N SER A 128 7.98 22.00 -18.70
CA SER A 128 6.55 21.67 -18.81
C SER A 128 6.32 20.16 -18.85
N GLU A 129 5.14 19.73 -18.40
CA GLU A 129 4.71 18.33 -18.44
C GLU A 129 4.84 17.71 -19.84
N THR A 130 4.46 18.45 -20.89
CA THR A 130 4.58 18.00 -22.28
C THR A 130 6.02 17.72 -22.71
N LYS A 131 6.98 18.51 -22.22
CA LYS A 131 8.41 18.29 -22.50
C LYS A 131 8.93 17.08 -21.74
N ARG A 132 8.55 16.93 -20.47
CA ARG A 132 8.92 15.77 -19.65
C ARG A 132 8.35 14.48 -20.22
N SER A 133 7.08 14.48 -20.60
CA SER A 133 6.43 13.32 -21.22
C SER A 133 7.09 12.92 -22.54
N LYS A 134 7.51 13.89 -23.37
CA LYS A 134 8.26 13.61 -24.62
C LYS A 134 9.64 13.02 -24.38
N ARG A 135 10.34 13.48 -23.34
CA ARG A 135 11.69 13.02 -22.95
C ARG A 135 11.67 11.77 -22.05
N GLY A 136 10.51 11.37 -21.53
CA GLY A 136 10.36 10.19 -20.68
C GLY A 136 10.23 8.89 -21.48
N HIS A 137 10.50 7.75 -20.81
CA HIS A 137 10.26 6.43 -21.40
C HIS A 137 8.80 6.26 -21.82
N LYS A 138 8.54 5.65 -22.97
CA LYS A 138 7.17 5.38 -23.40
C LYS A 138 6.70 4.05 -22.80
N PRO A 139 5.50 3.98 -22.20
CA PRO A 139 5.03 2.74 -21.58
C PRO A 139 4.93 1.54 -22.51
N LEU A 140 4.66 1.78 -23.80
CA LEU A 140 4.62 0.72 -24.81
C LEU A 140 5.99 0.10 -25.12
N TYR A 141 7.10 0.75 -24.78
CA TYR A 141 8.44 0.19 -24.95
C TYR A 141 8.85 -0.63 -23.72
N TYR A 142 8.61 -0.10 -22.52
CA TYR A 142 9.00 -0.83 -21.32
C TYR A 142 8.01 -1.91 -20.89
N VAL A 143 6.76 -1.90 -21.37
CA VAL A 143 5.81 -3.03 -21.25
C VAL A 143 5.78 -3.78 -22.57
N THR A 144 6.72 -4.71 -22.73
CA THR A 144 6.92 -5.43 -24.00
C THR A 144 5.85 -6.47 -24.30
N GLU A 145 5.41 -7.22 -23.29
CA GLU A 145 4.33 -8.19 -23.42
C GLU A 145 3.30 -8.02 -22.31
N CYS A 146 2.02 -8.20 -22.68
CA CYS A 146 0.90 -8.17 -21.78
C CYS A 146 -0.05 -9.31 -22.14
N SER A 147 -0.34 -10.15 -21.15
CA SER A 147 -1.28 -11.27 -21.28
C SER A 147 -2.27 -11.24 -20.12
N PHE A 148 -3.56 -11.25 -20.41
CA PHE A 148 -4.64 -11.38 -19.44
C PHE A 148 -5.46 -12.62 -19.77
N LYS A 149 -5.62 -13.53 -18.81
CA LYS A 149 -6.25 -14.85 -19.06
C LYS A 149 -5.57 -15.65 -20.18
N GLY A 150 -4.24 -15.54 -20.29
CA GLY A 150 -3.47 -16.19 -21.35
C GLY A 150 -3.62 -15.57 -22.74
N GLN A 151 -4.41 -14.51 -22.91
CA GLN A 151 -4.61 -13.81 -24.18
C GLN A 151 -3.93 -12.45 -24.18
N LYS A 152 -3.45 -12.02 -25.34
CA LYS A 152 -2.81 -10.71 -25.51
C LYS A 152 -3.76 -9.59 -25.08
N CYS A 153 -3.29 -8.70 -24.20
CA CYS A 153 -4.11 -7.58 -23.71
C CYS A 153 -4.56 -6.66 -24.84
N ASP A 154 -5.81 -6.21 -24.79
CA ASP A 154 -6.31 -5.17 -25.68
C ASP A 154 -5.82 -3.78 -25.23
N LYS A 155 -5.51 -2.93 -26.21
CA LYS A 155 -5.06 -1.54 -25.99
C LYS A 155 -6.17 -0.67 -25.40
N THR A 156 -7.44 -1.03 -25.58
CA THR A 156 -8.60 -0.32 -25.03
C THR A 156 -8.62 -0.33 -23.50
N HIS A 157 -8.03 -1.37 -22.88
CA HIS A 157 -7.92 -1.51 -21.43
C HIS A 157 -6.65 -0.88 -20.86
N LEU A 158 -5.83 -0.24 -21.70
CA LEU A 158 -4.62 0.46 -21.29
C LEU A 158 -4.87 1.97 -21.34
N THR A 159 -4.68 2.63 -20.20
CA THR A 159 -4.74 4.08 -20.11
C THR A 159 -3.37 4.63 -19.75
N PHE A 160 -2.91 5.61 -20.52
CA PHE A 160 -1.61 6.25 -20.31
C PHE A 160 -1.81 7.59 -19.61
N PHE A 161 -0.90 7.92 -18.70
CA PHE A 161 -0.89 9.21 -18.02
C PHE A 161 0.53 9.56 -17.59
N TYR A 162 0.72 10.82 -17.24
CA TYR A 162 2.00 11.34 -16.77
C TYR A 162 1.97 11.51 -15.25
N ASN A 163 3.00 11.01 -14.58
CA ASN A 163 3.26 11.21 -13.16
C ASN A 163 4.49 12.12 -13.00
N TRP A 164 4.39 13.14 -12.16
CA TRP A 164 5.48 14.10 -11.99
C TRP A 164 6.73 13.49 -11.33
N GLN A 165 6.60 12.45 -10.51
CA GLN A 165 7.69 11.76 -9.82
C GLN A 165 8.26 10.61 -10.64
N PHE A 166 7.42 9.86 -11.36
CA PHE A 166 7.81 8.63 -12.07
C PHE A 166 7.79 8.74 -13.60
N GLY A 167 7.39 9.88 -14.17
CA GLY A 167 7.31 10.07 -15.62
C GLY A 167 6.08 9.40 -16.24
N ASN A 168 6.20 8.87 -17.45
CA ASN A 168 5.05 8.29 -18.15
C ASN A 168 4.70 6.90 -17.59
N CYS A 169 3.43 6.71 -17.26
CA CYS A 169 2.89 5.50 -16.66
C CYS A 169 1.78 4.90 -17.52
N VAL A 170 1.49 3.62 -17.29
CA VAL A 170 0.36 2.91 -17.88
C VAL A 170 -0.45 2.19 -16.81
N THR A 171 -1.77 2.32 -16.89
CA THR A 171 -2.71 1.56 -16.08
C THR A 171 -3.46 0.57 -16.94
N PHE A 172 -3.47 -0.69 -16.53
CA PHE A 172 -4.33 -1.73 -17.04
C PHE A 172 -5.65 -1.76 -16.26
N ASN A 173 -6.75 -1.94 -16.99
CA ASN A 173 -8.11 -2.10 -16.46
C ASN A 173 -8.59 -0.93 -15.58
N LYS A 174 -8.32 0.31 -15.99
CA LYS A 174 -8.74 1.50 -15.22
C LYS A 174 -10.25 1.59 -14.99
N ASN A 175 -11.09 1.13 -15.93
CA ASN A 175 -12.54 1.25 -15.85
C ASN A 175 -13.23 0.01 -15.23
N ASN A 176 -12.48 -0.88 -14.57
CA ASN A 176 -12.98 -2.13 -13.97
C ASN A 176 -13.87 -2.98 -14.90
N SER A 177 -13.59 -3.01 -16.21
CA SER A 177 -14.40 -3.76 -17.17
C SER A 177 -14.10 -5.27 -17.16
N LEU A 178 -12.93 -5.66 -16.63
CA LEU A 178 -12.47 -7.04 -16.66
C LEU A 178 -12.80 -7.79 -15.37
N ARG A 179 -13.25 -9.03 -15.55
CA ARG A 179 -13.56 -9.95 -14.45
C ARG A 179 -12.76 -11.24 -14.55
N ILE A 180 -12.46 -11.87 -13.42
CA ILE A 180 -11.77 -13.14 -13.30
C ILE A 180 -12.66 -14.16 -12.57
N SER A 181 -12.67 -15.41 -13.03
CA SER A 181 -13.49 -16.49 -12.43
C SER A 181 -12.66 -17.60 -11.82
N GLU A 182 -11.37 -17.68 -12.18
CA GLU A 182 -10.45 -18.72 -11.74
C GLU A 182 -9.16 -18.09 -11.22
N ILE A 183 -8.59 -18.68 -10.18
CA ILE A 183 -7.35 -18.24 -9.56
C ILE A 183 -6.20 -19.08 -10.10
N GLY A 184 -5.15 -18.46 -10.62
CA GLY A 184 -3.94 -19.14 -11.04
C GLY A 184 -3.16 -18.44 -12.15
N PHE A 185 -1.98 -18.98 -12.43
CA PHE A 185 -0.95 -18.39 -13.31
C PHE A 185 -1.42 -18.14 -14.75
N GLY A 186 -2.47 -18.83 -15.22
CA GLY A 186 -3.07 -18.64 -16.55
C GLY A 186 -4.29 -17.72 -16.59
N SER A 187 -4.89 -17.40 -15.43
CA SER A 187 -6.16 -16.67 -15.34
C SER A 187 -5.97 -15.20 -14.98
N GLY A 188 -4.79 -14.84 -14.48
CA GLY A 188 -4.41 -13.49 -14.06
C GLY A 188 -3.84 -12.58 -15.15
N LEU A 189 -3.20 -11.49 -14.71
CA LEU A 189 -2.45 -10.57 -15.57
C LEU A 189 -0.95 -10.90 -15.48
N THR A 190 -0.35 -11.14 -16.64
CA THR A 190 1.09 -11.35 -16.81
C THR A 190 1.67 -10.24 -17.66
N LEU A 191 2.67 -9.55 -17.13
CA LEU A 191 3.39 -8.48 -17.81
C LEU A 191 4.88 -8.84 -17.93
N MET A 192 5.46 -8.59 -19.10
CA MET A 192 6.90 -8.64 -19.31
C MET A 192 7.45 -7.24 -19.52
N LEU A 193 8.38 -6.85 -18.64
CA LEU A 193 8.97 -5.52 -18.63
C LEU A 193 10.40 -5.53 -19.18
N ASP A 194 10.69 -4.51 -19.97
CA ASP A 194 12.03 -4.14 -20.42
C ASP A 194 12.33 -2.73 -19.92
N LEU A 195 13.10 -2.61 -18.86
CA LEU A 195 13.26 -1.31 -18.20
C LEU A 195 14.12 -0.35 -19.00
N GLU A 196 14.81 -0.78 -20.06
CA GLU A 196 15.72 0.06 -20.84
C GLU A 196 16.81 0.66 -19.93
N SER A 197 17.45 -0.19 -19.12
CA SER A 197 18.45 0.21 -18.11
C SER A 197 19.61 1.03 -18.66
N ASP A 198 19.93 0.84 -19.94
CA ASP A 198 21.04 1.51 -20.62
C ASP A 198 20.79 3.01 -20.82
N TYR A 199 19.54 3.46 -20.69
CA TYR A 199 19.14 4.85 -20.83
C TYR A 199 18.81 5.52 -19.49
N TYR A 200 19.17 4.88 -18.37
CA TYR A 200 18.98 5.44 -17.04
C TYR A 200 19.97 6.56 -16.77
N LEU A 201 19.48 7.68 -16.23
CA LEU A 201 20.33 8.77 -15.80
C LEU A 201 21.24 8.32 -14.66
N ASP A 202 22.49 8.78 -14.66
CA ASP A 202 23.43 8.52 -13.55
C ASP A 202 22.94 9.04 -12.18
N THR A 203 22.03 10.03 -12.20
CA THR A 203 21.38 10.57 -10.99
C THR A 203 20.29 9.65 -10.42
N THR A 204 19.83 8.64 -11.17
CA THR A 204 18.87 7.65 -10.70
C THR A 204 19.56 6.57 -9.88
N HIS A 205 19.09 6.37 -8.66
CA HIS A 205 19.73 5.47 -7.69
C HIS A 205 19.33 3.99 -7.91
N THR A 206 18.29 3.75 -8.70
CA THR A 206 17.65 2.43 -8.80
C THR A 206 17.12 2.17 -10.19
N VAL A 207 17.51 1.03 -10.76
CA VAL A 207 16.91 0.50 -11.98
C VAL A 207 15.71 -0.38 -11.62
N GLY A 208 14.53 0.00 -12.08
CA GLY A 208 13.31 -0.67 -11.66
C GLY A 208 12.02 -0.10 -12.24
N ALA A 209 10.91 -0.73 -11.88
CA ALA A 209 9.57 -0.19 -12.12
C ALA A 209 8.77 -0.15 -10.82
N LYS A 210 7.94 0.89 -10.68
CA LYS A 210 6.93 0.95 -9.62
C LYS A 210 5.65 0.31 -10.12
N VAL A 211 5.11 -0.62 -9.34
CA VAL A 211 3.87 -1.33 -9.68
C VAL A 211 2.87 -1.17 -8.55
N VAL A 212 1.69 -0.62 -8.85
CA VAL A 212 0.65 -0.33 -7.85
C VAL A 212 -0.65 -1.01 -8.26
N ILE A 213 -1.20 -1.77 -7.33
CA ILE A 213 -2.52 -2.42 -7.48
C ILE A 213 -3.54 -1.55 -6.74
N GLN A 214 -4.57 -1.13 -7.44
CA GLN A 214 -5.59 -0.25 -6.91
C GLN A 214 -6.97 -0.62 -7.39
N ASP A 215 -7.98 -0.17 -6.64
CA ASP A 215 -9.33 -0.17 -7.16
C ASP A 215 -9.50 0.94 -8.21
N SER A 216 -10.49 0.82 -9.09
CA SER A 216 -10.78 1.81 -10.15
C SER A 216 -11.09 3.19 -9.58
N ASP A 217 -11.73 3.24 -8.42
CA ASP A 217 -12.28 4.47 -7.84
C ASP A 217 -11.23 5.29 -7.07
N GLU A 218 -10.00 4.78 -6.95
CA GLU A 218 -8.93 5.41 -6.16
C GLU A 218 -8.03 6.32 -7.01
N ILE A 219 -7.72 7.52 -6.50
CA ILE A 219 -6.86 8.49 -7.18
C ILE A 219 -5.42 7.93 -7.31
N GLN A 220 -5.01 7.67 -8.55
CA GLN A 220 -3.75 6.98 -8.89
C GLN A 220 -2.49 7.68 -8.36
N VAL A 221 -2.50 9.01 -8.30
CA VAL A 221 -1.34 9.80 -7.88
C VAL A 221 -1.07 9.63 -6.38
N GLN A 222 -2.11 9.53 -5.55
CA GLN A 222 -1.97 9.40 -4.09
C GLN A 222 -1.43 8.02 -3.72
N LYS A 223 -2.03 6.95 -4.27
CA LYS A 223 -1.60 5.57 -3.96
C LYS A 223 -0.18 5.26 -4.45
N MET A 224 0.24 5.92 -5.52
CA MET A 224 1.63 5.84 -5.98
C MET A 224 2.63 6.46 -5.03
N MET A 225 2.27 7.45 -4.22
CA MET A 225 3.19 8.03 -3.24
C MET A 225 3.32 7.14 -2.00
N ASP A 226 2.21 6.54 -1.56
CA ASP A 226 2.15 5.75 -0.33
C ASP A 226 2.62 4.29 -0.51
N SER A 227 2.62 3.76 -1.75
CA SER A 227 3.03 2.37 -1.99
C SER A 227 4.55 2.16 -1.97
N SER A 228 5.00 1.14 -1.25
CA SER A 228 6.42 0.70 -1.18
C SER A 228 6.80 -0.35 -2.23
N SER A 229 5.88 -0.76 -3.11
CA SER A 229 6.11 -1.83 -4.09
C SER A 229 6.97 -1.37 -5.28
N VAL A 230 8.27 -1.66 -5.18
CA VAL A 230 9.26 -1.40 -6.23
C VAL A 230 9.81 -2.71 -6.76
N LEU A 231 9.74 -2.90 -8.08
CA LEU A 231 10.40 -3.98 -8.79
C LEU A 231 11.81 -3.53 -9.15
N ASP A 232 12.82 -4.07 -8.48
CA ASP A 232 14.23 -3.89 -8.83
C ASP A 232 14.57 -4.75 -10.06
N SER A 233 15.35 -4.19 -11.00
CA SER A 233 15.95 -4.92 -12.13
C SER A 233 16.71 -6.20 -11.76
N ARG A 234 17.26 -6.28 -10.53
CA ARG A 234 17.90 -7.50 -9.99
C ARG A 234 16.91 -8.59 -9.60
N LEU A 235 15.61 -8.28 -9.50
CA LEU A 235 14.55 -9.24 -9.22
C LEU A 235 13.95 -9.73 -10.55
N GLN A 236 14.05 -11.04 -10.80
CA GLN A 236 13.53 -11.71 -12.00
C GLN A 236 12.00 -11.65 -12.12
N SER A 237 11.29 -11.69 -10.99
CA SER A 237 9.84 -11.59 -11.00
C SER A 237 9.28 -11.09 -9.68
N LEU A 238 8.19 -10.31 -9.77
CA LEU A 238 7.35 -9.98 -8.63
C LEU A 238 5.99 -10.66 -8.83
N SER A 239 5.65 -11.54 -7.88
CA SER A 239 4.33 -12.18 -7.81
C SER A 239 3.66 -11.72 -6.53
N SER A 240 2.46 -11.17 -6.67
CA SER A 240 1.61 -10.83 -5.53
C SER A 240 0.32 -11.62 -5.61
N ARG A 241 0.02 -12.33 -4.52
CA ARG A 241 -1.29 -12.92 -4.28
C ARG A 241 -2.02 -12.01 -3.31
N LEU A 242 -2.76 -11.04 -3.85
CA LEU A 242 -3.83 -10.41 -3.08
C LEU A 242 -4.94 -11.46 -2.98
N PHE A 243 -5.69 -11.53 -1.88
CA PHE A 243 -6.58 -12.64 -1.46
C PHE A 243 -7.46 -13.33 -2.53
N ILE A 244 -7.57 -12.78 -3.75
CA ILE A 244 -8.39 -13.29 -4.85
C ILE A 244 -7.73 -13.19 -6.25
N TYR A 245 -6.55 -12.56 -6.41
CA TYR A 245 -5.92 -12.31 -7.73
C TYR A 245 -4.51 -12.89 -7.84
N ASP A 246 -4.17 -13.42 -9.02
CA ASP A 246 -2.78 -13.75 -9.40
C ASP A 246 -2.25 -12.68 -10.35
N PHE A 247 -1.14 -12.05 -9.97
CA PHE A 247 -0.47 -11.03 -10.75
C PHE A 247 1.01 -11.35 -10.81
N GLN A 248 1.57 -11.38 -12.02
CA GLN A 248 2.97 -11.68 -12.23
C GLN A 248 3.63 -10.69 -13.18
N VAL A 249 4.72 -10.10 -12.69
CA VAL A 249 5.62 -9.27 -13.49
C VAL A 249 6.94 -10.00 -13.64
N ARG A 250 7.46 -10.06 -14.88
CA ARG A 250 8.78 -10.61 -15.18
C ARG A 250 9.64 -9.55 -15.87
N THR A 251 10.92 -9.50 -15.53
CA THR A 251 11.90 -8.65 -16.22
C THR A 251 12.69 -9.47 -17.25
N LYS A 252 13.12 -8.83 -18.34
CA LYS A 252 13.98 -9.48 -19.35
C LYS A 252 15.43 -9.68 -18.91
N THR A 253 15.89 -9.01 -17.85
CA THR A 253 17.27 -9.02 -17.39
C THR A 253 17.59 -10.26 -16.55
N ASN A 254 18.58 -11.05 -16.98
CA ASN A 254 18.98 -12.31 -16.33
C ASN A 254 19.70 -12.07 -15.00
N VAL A 255 18.98 -11.99 -13.87
CA VAL A 255 19.59 -11.97 -12.52
C VAL A 255 18.84 -12.88 -11.55
N TRP A 256 19.50 -13.95 -11.10
CA TRP A 256 18.93 -14.94 -10.18
C TRP A 256 18.96 -14.43 -8.73
N ILE A 257 17.87 -14.58 -7.97
CA ILE A 257 17.90 -14.39 -6.51
C ILE A 257 17.17 -15.52 -5.78
N THR A 258 17.92 -16.20 -4.92
CA THR A 258 17.45 -17.00 -3.79
C THR A 258 17.10 -16.09 -2.60
N ASN A 259 15.95 -16.37 -1.95
CA ASN A 259 15.37 -15.72 -0.76
C ASN A 259 14.49 -14.48 -1.00
N LEU A 260 13.19 -14.73 -1.17
CA LEU A 260 12.12 -13.77 -0.88
C LEU A 260 11.68 -13.95 0.58
N LYS A 261 11.94 -12.96 1.43
CA LYS A 261 11.22 -12.81 2.69
C LYS A 261 9.94 -12.03 2.39
N GLN A 262 8.82 -12.74 2.46
CA GLN A 262 7.49 -12.15 2.41
C GLN A 262 7.28 -11.42 3.75
N VAL A 263 7.42 -10.08 3.76
CA VAL A 263 6.96 -9.26 4.88
C VAL A 263 5.50 -8.98 4.61
N ILE A 264 4.63 -9.81 5.19
CA ILE A 264 3.22 -9.48 5.37
C ILE A 264 3.13 -8.76 6.72
N PRO A 265 2.47 -7.59 6.83
CA PRO A 265 2.15 -7.01 8.12
C PRO A 265 1.22 -7.91 8.95
#